data_AF-A0AAN7N3L1-F1
#
_entry.id   AF-A0AAN7N3L1-F1
#
_cell.length_a   1.000
_cell.length_b   1.000
_cell.length_c   1.000
_cell.angle_alpha   90.00
_cell.angle_beta   90.00
_cell.angle_gamma   90.00
#
_symmetry.space_group_name_H-M   'P 1'
#
loop_
_entity.id
_entity.type
_entity.pdbx_description
1 polymer ?
#
loop_
_entity_poly.entity_id
_entity_poly.type
_entity_poly.pdbx_seq_one_letter_code
_entity_poly.pdbx_strand_id
1 'polypeptide(L)' 'MASMRESDTGLWLHNKLGSTDELWAPPSIASLLTASVIDNIRLCFHGLSSAVKLKLLLGMLHLPRRAVDEVRAG' A
#
# COMPACT_ATOMS: atom_id res chain seq x y z
N MET A 1 14.09 16.00 1.10
CA MET A 1 13.02 16.34 0.14
C MET A 1 12.48 15.03 -0.38
N ALA A 2 11.29 14.62 0.05
CA ALA A 2 10.63 13.45 -0.54
C ALA A 2 10.49 13.69 -2.05
N SER A 3 10.82 12.68 -2.86
CA SER A 3 10.61 12.78 -4.32
C SER A 3 9.13 13.03 -4.57
N MET A 4 8.74 13.80 -5.59
CA MET A 4 7.32 14.06 -5.89
C MET A 4 6.50 12.76 -5.95
N ARG A 5 7.10 11.69 -6.48
CA ARG A 5 6.52 10.34 -6.57
C ARG A 5 6.23 9.70 -5.20
N GLU A 6 7.06 9.99 -4.20
CA GLU A 6 6.93 9.51 -2.82
C GLU A 6 5.77 10.21 -2.11
N SER A 7 5.71 11.54 -2.22
CA SER A 7 4.65 12.36 -1.64
C SER A 7 3.28 12.04 -2.23
N ASP A 8 3.18 11.87 -3.55
CA ASP A 8 1.92 11.58 -4.24
C ASP A 8 1.38 10.19 -3.86
N THR A 9 2.26 9.18 -3.79
CA THR A 9 1.86 7.82 -3.39
C THR A 9 1.42 7.79 -1.93
N GLY A 10 2.15 8.46 -1.03
CA GLY A 10 1.78 8.52 0.38
C GLY A 10 0.40 9.13 0.60
N LEU A 11 0.15 10.30 0.00
CA LEU A 11 -1.16 10.96 0.06
C LEU A 11 -2.28 10.10 -0.55
N TRP A 12 -2.00 9.46 -1.68
CA TRP A 12 -2.96 8.56 -2.33
C TRP A 12 -3.33 7.36 -1.43
N LEU A 13 -2.36 6.76 -0.74
CA LEU A 13 -2.61 5.66 0.21
C LEU A 13 -3.45 6.12 1.40
N HIS A 14 -3.19 7.32 1.92
CA HIS A 14 -4.02 7.92 2.96
C HIS A 14 -5.47 8.13 2.49
N ASN A 15 -5.68 8.58 1.25
CA ASN A 15 -7.02 8.73 0.71
C ASN A 15 -7.75 7.40 0.47
N LYS A 16 -7.02 6.32 0.13
CA LYS A 16 -7.61 5.01 -0.13
C LYS A 16 -7.83 4.18 1.14
N LEU A 17 -6.96 4.30 2.13
CA LEU A 17 -6.93 3.41 3.30
C LEU A 17 -7.08 4.14 4.63
N GLY A 18 -7.08 5.48 4.64
CA GLY A 18 -7.05 6.28 5.86
C GLY A 18 -8.36 6.33 6.66
N SER A 19 -9.46 5.79 6.15
CA SER A 19 -10.71 5.69 6.91
C SER A 19 -10.50 4.87 8.18
N THR A 20 -10.79 5.44 9.35
CA THR A 20 -10.66 4.76 10.65
C THR A 20 -11.89 3.94 11.02
N ASP A 21 -13.01 4.15 10.33
CA ASP A 21 -14.28 3.45 10.59
C ASP A 21 -14.23 2.00 10.07
N GLU A 22 -13.41 1.75 9.04
CA GLU A 22 -13.15 0.42 8.51
C GLU A 22 -11.76 -0.03 8.95
N LEU A 23 -11.65 -0.97 9.88
CA LEU A 23 -10.35 -1.48 10.35
C LEU A 23 -9.73 -2.51 9.41
N TRP A 24 -10.55 -3.16 8.58
CA TRP A 24 -10.12 -4.20 7.66
C TRP A 24 -9.63 -3.63 6.32
N ALA A 25 -8.86 -4.44 5.59
CA ALA A 25 -8.49 -4.11 4.23
C ALA A 25 -9.74 -4.12 3.33
N PRO A 26 -9.92 -3.12 2.45
CA PRO A 26 -11.06 -3.11 1.55
C PRO A 26 -10.97 -4.28 0.55
N PRO A 27 -12.09 -4.82 0.06
CA PRO A 27 -12.07 -5.94 -0.90
C PRO A 27 -11.34 -5.62 -2.21
N SER A 28 -11.19 -4.34 -2.55
CA SER A 28 -10.41 -3.86 -3.70
C SER A 28 -8.90 -3.76 -3.43
N ILE A 29 -8.40 -4.12 -2.24
CA ILE A 29 -6.99 -3.92 -1.88
C ILE A 29 -6.01 -4.61 -2.83
N ALA A 30 -6.36 -5.80 -3.33
CA ALA A 30 -5.51 -6.56 -4.24
C ALA A 30 -5.33 -5.85 -5.60
N SER A 31 -6.30 -5.06 -6.07
CA SER A 31 -6.16 -4.27 -7.30
C SER A 31 -5.43 -2.94 -7.07
N LEU A 32 -5.41 -2.43 -5.83
CA LEU A 32 -4.64 -1.25 -5.45
C LEU A 32 -3.14 -1.55 -5.32
N LEU A 33 -2.79 -2.74 -4.86
CA LEU A 33 -1.42 -3.18 -4.59
C LEU A 33 -0.73 -3.76 -5.83
N THR A 34 -0.55 -2.94 -6.86
CA THR A 34 0.24 -3.31 -8.05
C THR A 34 1.74 -3.28 -7.74
N ALA A 35 2.56 -3.93 -8.56
CA ALA A 35 4.02 -3.95 -8.38
C ALA A 35 4.63 -2.53 -8.28
N SER A 36 4.20 -1.61 -9.16
CA SER A 36 4.68 -0.22 -9.14
C SER A 36 4.27 0.55 -7.89
N VAL A 37 3.07 0.29 -7.36
CA VAL A 37 2.61 0.89 -6.10
C VAL A 37 3.40 0.32 -4.93
N ILE A 38 3.68 -0.99 -4.91
CA ILE A 38 4.48 -1.62 -3.86
C ILE A 38 5.91 -1.07 -3.83
N ASP A 39 6.53 -0.86 -4.99
CA ASP A 39 7.85 -0.21 -5.04
C ASP A 39 7.83 1.21 -4.49
N ASN A 40 6.78 1.98 -4.80
CA ASN A 40 6.62 3.33 -4.26
C ASN A 40 6.33 3.33 -2.76
N ILE A 41 5.60 2.33 -2.24
CA ILE A 41 5.36 2.17 -0.80
C ILE A 41 6.69 2.06 -0.06
N ARG A 42 7.70 1.35 -0.59
CA ARG A 42 9.02 1.22 0.07
C ARG A 42 9.66 2.59 0.36
N LEU A 43 9.39 3.59 -0.48
CA LEU A 43 9.91 4.95 -0.32
C LEU A 43 9.13 5.72 0.75
N CYS A 44 7.79 5.71 0.69
CA CYS A 44 6.95 6.54 1.56
C CYS A 44 6.47 5.85 2.84
N PHE A 45 6.77 4.57 3.05
CA PHE A 45 6.21 3.76 4.15
C PHE A 45 6.42 4.41 5.52
N HIS A 46 7.60 4.99 5.76
CA HIS A 46 7.94 5.59 7.05
C HIS A 46 6.98 6.73 7.43
N GLY A 47 6.52 7.52 6.45
CA GLY A 47 5.62 8.66 6.63
C GLY A 47 4.13 8.29 6.75
N LEU A 48 3.74 7.04 6.52
CA LEU A 48 2.35 6.61 6.63
C LEU A 48 1.89 6.49 8.09
N SER A 49 0.61 6.74 8.35
CA SER A 49 0.01 6.50 9.67
C SER A 49 -0.04 4.99 10.00
N SER A 50 -0.05 4.68 11.30
CA SER A 50 -0.11 3.29 11.78
C SER A 50 -1.33 2.53 11.25
N ALA A 51 -2.49 3.19 11.15
CA ALA A 51 -3.70 2.59 10.60
C ALA A 51 -3.54 2.17 9.13
N VAL A 52 -2.95 3.04 8.30
CA VAL A 52 -2.68 2.73 6.89
C VAL A 52 -1.64 1.61 6.76
N LYS A 53 -0.58 1.64 7.58
CA LYS A 53 0.44 0.57 7.61
C LYS A 53 -0.16 -0.80 7.93
N LEU A 54 -1.03 -0.88 8.94
CA LEU A 54 -1.69 -2.13 9.32
C LEU A 54 -2.57 -2.67 8.18
N LYS A 55 -3.36 -1.81 7.54
CA LYS A 55 -4.18 -2.20 6.39
C LYS A 55 -3.36 -2.66 5.19
N LEU A 56 -2.21 -2.03 4.93
CA LEU A 56 -1.29 -2.48 3.89
C LEU A 56 -0.77 -3.88 4.19
N LEU A 57 -0.28 -4.12 5.41
CA LEU A 57 0.25 -5.43 5.81
C LEU A 57 -0.82 -6.53 5.72
N LEU A 58 -2.04 -6.25 6.17
CA LEU A 58 -3.17 -7.18 6.03
C LEU A 58 -3.60 -7.35 4.56
N GLY A 59 -3.55 -6.27 3.77
CA GLY A 59 -3.83 -6.26 2.34
C GLY A 59 -2.90 -7.15 1.53
N MET A 60 -1.62 -7.20 1.90
CA MET A 60 -0.63 -8.06 1.24
C MET A 60 -0.99 -9.56 1.37
N LEU A 61 -1.67 -9.97 2.44
CA LEU A 61 -2.13 -11.35 2.62
C LEU A 61 -3.29 -11.73 1.68
N HIS A 62 -3.99 -10.73 1.13
CA HIS A 62 -5.07 -10.94 0.17
C HIS A 62 -4.57 -11.01 -1.28
N LEU A 63 -3.28 -10.78 -1.53
CA LEU A 63 -2.73 -10.86 -2.87
C LEU A 63 -2.65 -12.32 -3.35
N PRO A 64 -3.01 -12.60 -4.61
CA PRO A 64 -2.79 -13.92 -5.18
C PRO A 64 -1.27 -14.18 -5.25
N ARG A 65 -0.87 -15.41 -4.96
CA ARG A 65 0.55 -15.82 -4.87
C ARG A 65 1.41 -15.38 -6.05
N ARG A 66 0.88 -15.46 -7.27
CA ARG A 66 1.53 -14.95 -8.50
C ARG A 66 1.96 -13.47 -8.41
N ALA A 67 1.12 -12.61 -7.84
CA ALA A 67 1.40 -11.18 -7.72
C ALA A 67 2.48 -10.93 -6.66
N VAL A 68 2.51 -11.74 -5.60
CA VAL A 68 3.56 -11.70 -4.58
C VAL A 68 4.91 -12.12 -5.18
N ASP A 69 4.92 -13.16 -6.01
CA ASP A 69 6.13 -13.65 -6.67
C ASP A 69 6.69 -12.62 -7.67
N GLU A 70 5.83 -11.93 -8.43
CA GLU A 70 6.22 -10.83 -9.33
C GLU A 70 6.92 -9.68 -8.59
N VAL A 71 6.41 -9.32 -7.41
CA VAL A 71 6.97 -8.24 -6.56
C VAL A 71 8.29 -8.66 -5.90
N ARG A 72 8.49 -9.96 -5.65
CA ARG A 72 9.72 -10.49 -5.04
C ARG A 72 10.85 -10.66 -6.06
N ALA A 73 10.51 -10.82 -7.34
CA ALA A 73 11.47 -11.00 -8.41
C ALA A 73 12.09 -9.69 -8.92
N GLY A 74 11.53 -8.53 -8.58
CA GLY A 74 12.05 -7.19 -8.88
C GLY A 74 12.75 -6.54 -7.68
#